data_AF-A0A2I1XA86-F1
#
_entry.id   AF-A0A2I1XA86-F1
#
_cell.length_a   1.000
_cell.length_b   1.000
_cell.length_c   1.000
_cell.angle_alpha   90.00
_cell.angle_beta   90.00
_cell.angle_gamma   90.00
#
_symmetry.space_group_name_H-M   'P 1'
#
loop_
_entity.id
_entity.type
_entity.pdbx_description
1 polymer ?
#
loop_
_entity_poly.entity_id
_entity_poly.type
_entity_poly.pdbx_seq_one_letter_code
_entity_poly.pdbx_strand_id
1 'polypeptide(L)'
;MNQALPSNPPRGWVHSSNLQDAADLWNGNNKAEAAFWNAGNTRLEEQFPETAGYSVFVNQSAIEHIKNNHSNAESDAKRGQTAITDEDISRITYIVSNYDAIASEPIKGTNNRRFAFAKQFDDGLIVYLADSSKKRRDLRTVSMWKYPQSANAQDVLQHAVSLALTPEAEGGISHNPNSTHNTDTNQDILLQGGADRGMFSREHNLIALLKNADASIVD
;
A
#
# COMPACT_ATOMS: atom_id res chain seq x y z
N MET A 1 24.56 -7.48 -19.19
CA MET A 1 23.26 -6.85 -19.52
C MET A 1 23.20 -5.54 -18.76
N ASN A 2 23.30 -4.40 -19.45
CA ASN A 2 23.25 -3.08 -18.79
C ASN A 2 21.81 -2.78 -18.38
N GLN A 3 21.60 -2.48 -17.11
CA GLN A 3 20.34 -1.95 -16.62
C GLN A 3 20.08 -0.58 -17.27
N ALA A 4 18.86 -0.36 -17.78
CA ALA A 4 18.52 0.80 -18.60
C ALA A 4 18.23 2.08 -17.79
N LEU A 5 17.94 1.97 -16.49
CA LEU A 5 17.66 3.12 -15.61
C LEU A 5 18.91 3.73 -14.93
N PRO A 6 19.90 2.94 -14.46
CA PRO A 6 21.10 3.51 -13.83
C PRO A 6 22.01 4.29 -14.79
N SER A 7 21.94 4.01 -16.10
CA SER A 7 22.88 4.56 -17.07
C SER A 7 22.50 5.94 -17.61
N ASN A 8 21.23 6.35 -17.53
CA ASN A 8 20.79 7.69 -17.94
C ASN A 8 19.40 8.04 -17.35
N PRO A 9 19.32 8.36 -16.05
CA PRO A 9 18.04 8.73 -15.44
C PRO A 9 17.48 10.03 -16.05
N PRO A 10 16.14 10.18 -16.16
CA PRO A 10 15.51 11.45 -16.48
C PRO A 10 16.00 12.58 -15.58
N ARG A 11 15.98 13.82 -16.10
CA ARG A 11 16.32 15.00 -15.32
C ARG A 11 15.43 15.07 -14.07
N GLY A 12 16.03 15.31 -12.91
CA GLY A 12 15.32 15.36 -11.62
C GLY A 12 15.23 14.01 -10.90
N TRP A 13 15.66 12.90 -11.50
CA TRP A 13 15.64 11.58 -10.86
C TRP A 13 17.02 11.22 -10.30
N VAL A 14 17.04 10.63 -9.10
CA VAL A 14 18.26 10.22 -8.43
C VAL A 14 18.27 8.71 -8.25
N HIS A 15 19.30 8.05 -8.79
CA HIS A 15 19.62 6.68 -8.38
C HIS A 15 20.21 6.75 -6.98
N SER A 16 19.53 6.15 -6.02
CA SER A 16 19.91 6.23 -4.63
C SER A 16 20.54 4.92 -4.13
N SER A 17 21.60 5.07 -3.35
CA SER A 17 22.14 4.03 -2.48
C SER A 17 21.80 4.28 -1.01
N ASN A 18 21.13 5.39 -0.71
CA ASN A 18 20.79 5.84 0.63
C ASN A 18 19.28 5.71 0.88
N LEU A 19 18.90 4.93 1.89
CA LEU A 19 17.48 4.71 2.19
C LEU A 19 16.79 5.98 2.70
N GLN A 20 17.56 6.93 3.23
CA GLN A 20 17.06 8.22 3.72
C GLN A 20 16.49 9.10 2.58
N ASP A 21 16.88 8.89 1.34
CA ASP A 21 16.45 9.75 0.22
C ASP A 21 14.92 9.72 0.02
N ALA A 22 14.24 8.63 0.40
CA ALA A 22 12.79 8.54 0.41
C ALA A 22 12.16 9.49 1.45
N ALA A 23 12.74 9.56 2.65
CA ALA A 23 12.32 10.47 3.70
C ALA A 23 12.71 11.92 3.40
N ASP A 24 13.79 12.16 2.66
CA ASP A 24 14.14 13.51 2.19
C ASP A 24 13.13 14.03 1.14
N LEU A 25 12.60 13.14 0.29
CA LEU A 25 11.45 13.46 -0.58
C LEU A 25 10.21 13.82 0.25
N TRP A 26 9.92 13.05 1.31
CA TRP A 26 8.81 13.31 2.23
C TRP A 26 8.90 14.67 2.94
N ASN A 27 10.10 15.01 3.41
CA ASN A 27 10.37 16.25 4.13
C ASN A 27 10.50 17.47 3.20
N GLY A 28 10.55 17.27 1.88
CA GLY A 28 10.78 18.34 0.91
C GLY A 28 12.20 18.89 0.93
N ASN A 29 13.15 18.13 1.50
CA ASN A 29 14.56 18.51 1.62
C ASN A 29 15.37 18.16 0.36
N ASN A 30 14.78 17.40 -0.56
CA ASN A 30 15.41 16.97 -1.80
C ASN A 30 14.95 17.82 -2.99
N LYS A 31 15.88 18.16 -3.91
CA LYS A 31 15.55 18.76 -5.21
C LYS A 31 15.16 17.71 -6.26
N ALA A 32 15.29 16.42 -5.93
CA ALA A 32 14.88 15.33 -6.78
C ALA A 32 13.36 15.22 -6.82
N GLU A 33 12.83 14.93 -8.00
CA GLU A 33 11.41 14.64 -8.24
C GLU A 33 11.09 13.16 -7.98
N ALA A 34 12.12 12.30 -8.02
CA ALA A 34 12.01 10.87 -7.74
C ALA A 34 13.35 10.28 -7.30
N ALA A 35 13.26 9.22 -6.50
CA ALA A 35 14.36 8.36 -6.12
C ALA A 35 14.08 6.92 -6.53
N PHE A 36 15.14 6.21 -6.93
CA PHE A 36 15.03 4.78 -7.22
C PHE A 36 16.22 4.01 -6.70
N TRP A 37 15.96 2.78 -6.23
CA TRP A 37 16.95 1.88 -5.65
C TRP A 37 16.95 0.57 -6.42
N ASN A 38 18.14 0.08 -6.76
CA ASN A 38 18.29 -1.28 -7.22
C ASN A 38 18.07 -2.25 -6.05
N ALA A 39 16.82 -2.63 -5.84
CA ALA A 39 16.49 -3.72 -4.93
C ALA A 39 16.86 -5.01 -5.65
N GLY A 40 18.10 -5.50 -5.48
CA GLY A 40 18.46 -6.88 -5.81
C GLY A 40 17.70 -7.83 -4.90
N ASN A 41 16.39 -7.93 -5.11
CA ASN A 41 15.47 -8.55 -4.19
C ASN A 41 15.24 -10.01 -4.59
N THR A 42 16.21 -10.85 -4.27
CA THR A 42 16.21 -12.26 -4.65
C THR A 42 14.92 -12.97 -4.27
N ARG A 43 14.33 -12.65 -3.11
CA ARG A 43 13.08 -13.26 -2.66
C ARG A 43 11.88 -12.89 -3.52
N LEU A 44 11.74 -11.62 -3.91
CA LEU A 44 10.64 -11.22 -4.81
C LEU A 44 10.83 -11.83 -6.19
N GLU A 45 12.07 -11.86 -6.69
CA GLU A 45 12.40 -12.45 -7.99
C GLU A 45 12.15 -13.97 -8.02
N GLU A 46 12.41 -14.68 -6.93
CA GLU A 46 12.09 -16.11 -6.80
C GLU A 46 10.57 -16.37 -6.85
N GLN A 47 9.77 -15.52 -6.22
CA GLN A 47 8.30 -15.66 -6.20
C GLN A 47 7.64 -15.15 -7.50
N PHE A 48 8.22 -14.11 -8.10
CA PHE A 48 7.73 -13.42 -9.29
C PHE A 48 8.90 -13.16 -10.25
N PRO A 49 9.33 -14.17 -11.04
CA PRO A 49 10.49 -14.07 -11.92
C PRO A 49 10.44 -12.93 -12.93
N GLU A 50 9.24 -12.45 -13.28
CA GLU A 50 9.06 -11.28 -14.14
C GLU A 50 9.60 -9.98 -13.54
N THR A 51 9.82 -9.94 -12.22
CA THR A 51 10.37 -8.78 -11.49
C THR A 51 11.89 -8.77 -11.43
N ALA A 52 12.56 -9.74 -12.08
CA ALA A 52 14.02 -9.84 -12.10
C ALA A 52 14.71 -8.51 -12.48
N GLY A 53 15.53 -8.00 -11.57
CA GLY A 53 16.28 -6.76 -11.69
C GLY A 53 15.42 -5.50 -11.72
N TYR A 54 14.22 -5.53 -11.13
CA TYR A 54 13.38 -4.34 -11.02
C TYR A 54 13.88 -3.42 -9.90
N SER A 55 13.92 -2.11 -10.15
CA SER A 55 14.20 -1.11 -9.12
C SER A 55 12.94 -0.78 -8.32
N VAL A 56 13.07 -0.38 -7.06
CA VAL A 56 12.00 0.30 -6.32
C VAL A 56 12.03 1.77 -6.68
N PHE A 57 10.87 2.36 -7.03
CA PHE A 57 10.74 3.73 -7.49
C PHE A 57 9.73 4.50 -6.64
N VAL A 58 10.16 5.62 -6.07
CA VAL A 58 9.35 6.54 -5.26
C VAL A 58 9.43 7.92 -5.91
N ASN A 59 8.29 8.55 -6.19
CA ASN A 59 8.23 9.91 -6.73
C ASN A 59 7.47 10.86 -5.82
N GLN A 60 7.60 12.15 -6.08
CA GLN A 60 6.96 13.19 -5.29
C GLN A 60 5.42 13.08 -5.29
N SER A 61 4.79 12.71 -6.41
CA SER A 61 3.33 12.53 -6.48
C SER A 61 2.82 11.45 -5.52
N ALA A 62 3.53 10.32 -5.42
CA ALA A 62 3.17 9.26 -4.49
C ALA A 62 3.41 9.67 -3.04
N ILE A 63 4.51 10.38 -2.76
CA ILE A 63 4.80 10.96 -1.44
C ILE A 63 3.71 11.95 -1.02
N GLU A 64 3.30 12.85 -1.90
CA GLU A 64 2.21 13.80 -1.63
C GLU A 64 0.88 13.09 -1.42
N HIS A 65 0.59 12.03 -2.19
CA HIS A 65 -0.58 11.19 -1.96
C HIS A 65 -0.57 10.58 -0.55
N ILE A 66 0.52 9.92 -0.15
CA ILE A 66 0.64 9.29 1.16
C ILE A 66 0.53 10.34 2.27
N LYS A 67 1.23 11.47 2.12
CA LYS A 67 1.20 12.57 3.10
C LYS A 67 -0.20 13.14 3.26
N ASN A 68 -0.91 13.41 2.17
CA ASN A 68 -2.24 14.02 2.24
C ASN A 68 -3.32 13.09 2.77
N ASN A 69 -3.17 11.77 2.63
CA ASN A 69 -4.23 10.81 2.92
C ASN A 69 -3.96 9.90 4.12
N HIS A 70 -2.70 9.76 4.54
CA HIS A 70 -2.25 8.76 5.50
C HIS A 70 -1.23 9.29 6.52
N SER A 71 -1.15 10.61 6.75
CA SER A 71 -0.23 11.20 7.75
C SER A 71 -0.92 12.00 8.86
N ASN A 72 -2.25 11.87 8.98
CA ASN A 72 -3.02 12.61 9.97
C ASN A 72 -3.62 11.65 10.98
N ALA A 73 -3.08 11.70 12.21
CA ALA A 73 -3.44 10.78 13.28
C ALA A 73 -4.95 10.73 13.58
N GLU A 74 -5.66 11.85 13.45
CA GLU A 74 -7.10 11.89 13.71
C GLU A 74 -7.90 11.22 12.59
N SER A 75 -7.61 11.54 11.32
CA SER A 75 -8.32 10.93 10.20
C SER A 75 -7.96 9.45 10.02
N ASP A 76 -6.71 9.09 10.27
CA ASP A 76 -6.23 7.71 10.16
C ASP A 76 -6.82 6.84 11.27
N ALA A 77 -6.90 7.35 12.50
CA ALA A 77 -7.54 6.62 13.60
C ALA A 77 -9.02 6.30 13.32
N LYS A 78 -9.75 7.18 12.62
CA LYS A 78 -11.15 6.94 12.21
C LYS A 78 -11.30 5.75 11.25
N ARG A 79 -10.21 5.34 10.59
CA ARG A 79 -10.13 4.22 9.64
C ARG A 79 -9.45 2.99 10.24
N GLY A 80 -9.18 3.00 11.56
CA GLY A 80 -8.41 1.95 12.24
C GLY A 80 -6.92 1.95 11.89
N GLN A 81 -6.40 3.03 11.32
CA GLN A 81 -5.01 3.21 10.90
C GLN A 81 -4.23 4.06 11.92
N THR A 82 -2.90 4.04 11.78
CA THR A 82 -1.97 4.95 12.44
C THR A 82 -1.32 5.82 11.37
N ALA A 83 -1.05 7.09 11.68
CA ALA A 83 -0.41 7.99 10.73
C ALA A 83 0.99 7.49 10.33
N ILE A 84 1.27 7.55 9.03
CA ILE A 84 2.60 7.35 8.45
C ILE A 84 3.51 8.52 8.83
N THR A 85 4.73 8.17 9.19
CA THR A 85 5.82 9.10 9.50
C THR A 85 6.90 9.07 8.42
N ASP A 86 7.83 10.02 8.47
CA ASP A 86 9.01 10.02 7.60
C ASP A 86 9.92 8.80 7.86
N GLU A 87 10.01 8.35 9.12
CA GLU A 87 10.69 7.10 9.48
C GLU A 87 10.08 5.91 8.74
N ASP A 88 8.75 5.81 8.67
CA ASP A 88 8.07 4.74 7.93
C ASP A 88 8.42 4.76 6.43
N ILE A 89 8.47 5.95 5.82
CA ILE A 89 8.84 6.11 4.40
C ILE A 89 10.27 5.63 4.13
N SER A 90 11.21 5.88 5.04
CA SER A 90 12.61 5.42 4.89
C SER A 90 12.74 3.89 4.84
N ARG A 91 11.73 3.16 5.34
CA ARG A 91 11.72 1.69 5.42
C ARG A 91 11.26 1.00 4.13
N ILE A 92 10.84 1.73 3.09
CA ILE A 92 10.24 1.14 1.86
C ILE A 92 11.10 0.05 1.23
N THR A 93 12.40 0.28 1.00
CA THR A 93 13.29 -0.71 0.37
C THR A 93 13.50 -1.94 1.28
N TYR A 94 13.53 -1.72 2.59
CA TYR A 94 13.63 -2.78 3.59
C TYR A 94 12.36 -3.63 3.61
N ILE A 95 11.17 -3.02 3.51
CA ILE A 95 9.87 -3.70 3.40
C ILE A 95 9.85 -4.56 2.15
N VAL A 96 10.22 -4.01 0.99
CA VAL A 96 10.25 -4.76 -0.27
C VAL A 96 11.20 -5.96 -0.17
N SER A 97 12.36 -5.81 0.47
CA SER A 97 13.36 -6.88 0.58
C SER A 97 13.06 -7.91 1.69
N ASN A 98 12.30 -7.53 2.71
CA ASN A 98 12.11 -8.31 3.93
C ASN A 98 10.64 -8.41 4.36
N TYR A 99 9.68 -8.37 3.43
CA TYR A 99 8.26 -8.46 3.75
C TYR A 99 7.92 -9.76 4.48
N ASP A 100 6.91 -9.73 5.34
CA ASP A 100 6.44 -10.93 6.04
C ASP A 100 5.40 -11.64 5.20
N ALA A 101 4.52 -10.88 4.54
CA ALA A 101 3.52 -11.37 3.61
C ALA A 101 3.39 -10.46 2.38
N ILE A 102 2.88 -11.03 1.29
CA ILE A 102 2.66 -10.32 0.03
C ILE A 102 1.34 -10.78 -0.59
N ALA A 103 0.60 -9.84 -1.17
CA ALA A 103 -0.50 -10.13 -2.08
C ALA A 103 -0.25 -9.42 -3.41
N SER A 104 -0.83 -9.94 -4.50
CA SER A 104 -0.68 -9.29 -5.79
C SER A 104 -1.83 -9.59 -6.74
N GLU A 105 -2.15 -8.64 -7.61
CA GLU A 105 -3.20 -8.76 -8.62
C GLU A 105 -2.73 -8.22 -9.97
N PRO A 106 -3.01 -8.90 -11.10
CA PRO A 106 -2.74 -8.36 -12.42
C PRO A 106 -3.53 -7.07 -12.67
N ILE A 107 -2.90 -6.07 -13.27
CA ILE A 107 -3.57 -4.83 -13.63
C ILE A 107 -4.26 -5.01 -14.98
N LYS A 108 -5.59 -5.09 -14.97
CA LYS A 108 -6.41 -5.33 -16.17
C LYS A 108 -6.05 -4.36 -17.30
N GLY A 109 -5.89 -4.89 -18.50
CA GLY A 109 -5.53 -4.11 -19.69
C GLY A 109 -4.04 -3.77 -19.80
N THR A 110 -3.19 -4.27 -18.91
CA THR A 110 -1.73 -4.07 -18.94
C THR A 110 -0.98 -5.38 -18.73
N ASN A 111 0.33 -5.37 -18.94
CA ASN A 111 1.24 -6.46 -18.54
C ASN A 111 1.88 -6.21 -17.16
N ASN A 112 1.26 -5.37 -16.35
CA ASN A 112 1.74 -4.98 -15.03
C ASN A 112 0.89 -5.64 -13.94
N ARG A 113 1.37 -5.55 -12.71
CA ARG A 113 0.78 -6.16 -11.51
C ARG A 113 0.88 -5.18 -10.36
N ARG A 114 -0.18 -5.10 -9.55
CA ARG A 114 -0.16 -4.43 -8.25
C ARG A 114 0.34 -5.41 -7.21
N PHE A 115 1.30 -4.99 -6.41
CA PHE A 115 1.80 -5.70 -5.25
C PHE A 115 1.43 -4.93 -3.99
N ALA A 116 1.00 -5.65 -2.96
CA ALA A 116 0.91 -5.15 -1.60
C ALA A 116 1.86 -5.97 -0.73
N PHE A 117 2.79 -5.28 -0.08
CA PHE A 117 3.78 -5.87 0.82
C PHE A 117 3.36 -5.54 2.25
N ALA A 118 3.26 -6.55 3.12
CA ALA A 118 3.01 -6.36 4.54
C ALA A 118 4.28 -6.67 5.33
N LYS A 119 4.63 -5.77 6.25
CA LYS A 119 5.74 -5.97 7.18
C LYS A 119 5.38 -5.48 8.57
N GLN A 120 5.59 -6.35 9.55
CA GLN A 120 5.44 -6.05 10.96
C GLN A 120 6.69 -5.34 11.47
N PHE A 121 6.46 -4.27 12.22
CA PHE A 121 7.43 -3.57 13.04
C PHE A 121 6.89 -3.48 14.48
N ASP A 122 7.75 -3.08 15.42
CA ASP A 122 7.40 -2.91 16.84
C ASP A 122 6.37 -1.78 17.05
N ASP A 123 6.27 -0.85 16.10
CA ASP A 123 5.38 0.31 16.12
C ASP A 123 4.16 0.17 15.21
N GLY A 124 3.98 -0.98 14.54
CA GLY A 124 2.79 -1.23 13.73
C GLY A 124 3.01 -2.19 12.57
N LEU A 125 1.90 -2.56 11.93
CA LEU A 125 1.89 -3.27 10.66
C LEU A 125 1.91 -2.24 9.53
N ILE A 126 2.92 -2.28 8.67
CA ILE A 126 3.00 -1.42 7.49
C ILE A 126 2.58 -2.21 6.25
N VAL A 127 1.73 -1.60 5.43
CA VAL A 127 1.34 -2.11 4.12
C VAL A 127 1.78 -1.12 3.03
N TYR A 128 2.67 -1.57 2.15
CA TYR A 128 3.23 -0.79 1.05
C TYR A 128 2.69 -1.30 -0.29
N LEU A 129 2.09 -0.40 -1.09
CA LEU A 129 1.52 -0.72 -2.40
C LEU A 129 2.42 -0.21 -3.52
N ALA A 130 2.73 -1.08 -4.47
CA ALA A 130 3.49 -0.72 -5.67
C ALA A 130 2.96 -1.40 -6.93
N ASP A 131 2.91 -0.66 -8.03
CA ASP A 131 2.59 -1.17 -9.34
C ASP A 131 3.86 -1.45 -10.12
N SER A 132 3.97 -2.62 -10.72
CA SER A 132 5.08 -2.92 -11.61
C SER A 132 4.99 -2.11 -12.91
N SER A 133 6.14 -1.80 -13.49
CA SER A 133 6.23 -1.36 -14.88
C SER A 133 7.15 -2.29 -15.64
N LYS A 134 6.60 -3.12 -16.52
CA LYS A 134 7.42 -3.95 -17.40
C LYS A 134 8.30 -3.11 -18.34
N LYS A 135 7.79 -1.96 -18.77
CA LYS A 135 8.50 -1.04 -19.67
C LYS A 135 9.71 -0.39 -18.98
N ARG A 136 9.55 0.07 -17.74
CA ARG A 136 10.62 0.74 -16.98
C ARG A 136 11.47 -0.23 -16.17
N ARG A 137 10.98 -1.45 -15.92
CA ARG A 137 11.57 -2.44 -15.02
C ARG A 137 11.68 -1.89 -13.59
N ASP A 138 10.57 -1.38 -13.08
CA ASP A 138 10.48 -0.82 -11.73
C ASP A 138 9.19 -1.26 -11.00
N LEU A 139 9.20 -1.10 -9.68
CA LEU A 139 8.05 -1.12 -8.78
C LEU A 139 7.76 0.32 -8.37
N ARG A 140 6.72 0.92 -8.93
CA ARG A 140 6.33 2.31 -8.68
C ARG A 140 5.43 2.39 -7.46
N THR A 141 5.82 3.19 -6.49
CA THR A 141 5.02 3.46 -5.28
C THR A 141 3.65 4.00 -5.66
N VAL A 142 2.60 3.41 -5.09
CA VAL A 142 1.21 3.86 -5.23
C VAL A 142 0.73 4.51 -3.94
N SER A 143 0.83 3.79 -2.83
CA SER A 143 0.40 4.25 -1.52
C SER A 143 1.08 3.45 -0.40
N MET A 144 0.87 3.86 0.84
CA MET A 144 1.43 3.23 2.04
C MET A 144 0.54 3.51 3.23
N TRP A 145 0.25 2.49 4.02
CA TRP A 145 -0.61 2.56 5.20
C TRP A 145 0.08 1.94 6.40
N LYS A 146 -0.29 2.40 7.59
CA LYS A 146 0.13 1.81 8.86
C LYS A 146 -1.08 1.48 9.69
N TYR A 147 -1.07 0.30 10.28
CA TYR A 147 -2.10 -0.20 11.15
C TYR A 147 -1.49 -0.56 12.52
N PRO A 148 -2.30 -0.62 13.58
CA PRO A 148 -1.86 -1.20 14.84
C PRO A 148 -1.28 -2.61 14.64
N GLN A 149 -0.32 -3.00 15.46
CA GLN A 149 0.33 -4.32 15.39
C GLN A 149 -0.65 -5.50 15.52
N SER A 150 -1.84 -5.28 16.10
CA SER A 150 -2.89 -6.29 16.18
C SER A 150 -3.70 -6.50 14.90
N ALA A 151 -3.45 -5.71 13.85
CA ALA A 151 -4.17 -5.82 12.59
C ALA A 151 -3.88 -7.16 11.88
N ASN A 152 -4.90 -7.70 11.20
CA ASN A 152 -4.74 -8.91 10.42
C ASN A 152 -4.09 -8.58 9.07
N ALA A 153 -2.82 -8.99 8.89
CA ALA A 153 -2.07 -8.71 7.68
C ALA A 153 -2.71 -9.29 6.41
N GLN A 154 -3.37 -10.45 6.49
CA GLN A 154 -3.98 -11.07 5.32
C GLN A 154 -5.21 -10.29 4.85
N ASP A 155 -6.05 -9.83 5.78
CA ASP A 155 -7.26 -9.06 5.47
C ASP A 155 -6.88 -7.71 4.85
N VAL A 156 -5.91 -7.01 5.46
CA VAL A 156 -5.42 -5.72 4.94
C VAL A 156 -4.76 -5.89 3.56
N LEU A 157 -3.99 -6.96 3.35
CA LEU A 157 -3.38 -7.24 2.04
C LEU A 157 -4.41 -7.49 0.94
N GLN A 158 -5.47 -8.27 1.23
CA GLN A 158 -6.53 -8.51 0.24
C GLN A 158 -7.32 -7.25 -0.06
N HIS A 159 -7.62 -6.45 0.96
CA HIS A 159 -8.20 -5.13 0.77
C HIS A 159 -7.31 -4.27 -0.13
N ALA A 160 -6.01 -4.20 0.15
CA ALA A 160 -5.03 -3.39 -0.58
C ALA A 160 -5.01 -3.66 -2.09
N VAL A 161 -4.95 -4.94 -2.47
CA VAL A 161 -4.90 -5.31 -3.90
C VAL A 161 -6.26 -5.22 -4.59
N SER A 162 -7.36 -5.23 -3.81
CA SER A 162 -8.73 -5.09 -4.33
C SER A 162 -9.16 -3.65 -4.60
N LEU A 163 -8.50 -2.66 -3.98
CA LEU A 163 -8.79 -1.25 -4.24
C LEU A 163 -8.63 -0.95 -5.73
N ALA A 164 -9.59 -0.18 -6.27
CA ALA A 164 -9.69 0.09 -7.69
C ALA A 164 -8.32 0.44 -8.29
N LEU A 165 -7.94 -0.35 -9.28
CA LEU A 165 -6.78 -0.11 -10.13
C LEU A 165 -7.07 1.14 -10.95
N THR A 166 -6.83 2.34 -10.40
CA THR A 166 -6.76 3.52 -11.26
C THR A 166 -5.56 3.29 -12.18
N PRO A 167 -5.76 3.21 -13.50
CA PRO A 167 -4.63 3.17 -14.42
C PRO A 167 -4.00 4.55 -14.33
N GLU A 168 -2.93 4.70 -13.54
CA GLU A 168 -2.03 5.82 -13.75
C GLU A 168 -1.47 5.66 -15.15
N ALA A 169 -1.97 6.51 -16.04
CA ALA A 169 -1.75 6.48 -17.47
C ALA A 169 -0.29 6.18 -17.79
N GLU A 170 -0.11 5.30 -18.77
CA GLU A 170 1.18 5.00 -19.35
C GLU A 170 1.94 6.29 -19.69
N GLY A 171 3.04 6.53 -18.98
CA GLY A 171 4.19 7.28 -19.46
C GLY A 171 3.92 8.68 -20.03
N GLY A 172 3.88 9.67 -19.16
CA GLY A 172 4.13 11.05 -19.52
C GLY A 172 3.94 11.93 -18.31
N ILE A 173 4.93 12.74 -17.98
CA ILE A 173 4.72 13.87 -17.06
C ILE A 173 3.58 14.69 -17.66
N SER A 174 2.40 14.64 -17.06
CA SER A 174 1.29 15.52 -17.38
C SER A 174 0.81 16.12 -16.08
N HIS A 175 1.30 17.32 -15.81
CA HIS A 175 0.73 18.20 -14.81
C HIS A 175 -0.71 18.53 -15.22
N ASN A 176 -1.67 18.10 -14.42
CA ASN A 176 -2.95 18.80 -14.35
C ASN A 176 -3.42 18.84 -12.88
N PRO A 177 -3.27 19.98 -12.18
CA PRO A 177 -3.80 20.15 -10.84
C PRO A 177 -5.30 20.47 -10.94
N ASN A 178 -6.09 19.55 -11.48
CA ASN A 178 -7.55 19.62 -11.45
C ASN A 178 -8.16 18.30 -11.93
N SER A 179 -8.04 17.27 -11.10
CA SER A 179 -9.09 16.26 -11.02
C SER A 179 -9.73 16.41 -9.66
N THR A 180 -10.87 17.07 -9.64
CA THR A 180 -11.77 17.19 -8.49
C THR A 180 -11.85 15.86 -7.75
N HIS A 181 -11.30 15.86 -6.55
CA HIS A 181 -11.37 14.74 -5.62
C HIS A 181 -12.82 14.59 -5.19
N ASN A 182 -13.44 13.45 -5.48
CA ASN A 182 -14.74 13.13 -4.90
C ASN A 182 -14.50 12.80 -3.42
N THR A 183 -14.66 13.80 -2.56
CA THR A 183 -14.43 13.75 -1.12
C THR A 183 -15.42 12.88 -0.34
N ASP A 184 -16.34 12.17 -1.00
CA ASP A 184 -17.39 11.39 -0.32
C ASP A 184 -17.26 9.87 -0.41
N THR A 185 -16.18 9.34 -0.99
CA THR A 185 -16.00 7.89 -1.01
C THR A 185 -15.35 7.41 0.28
N ASN A 186 -16.21 7.15 1.28
CA ASN A 186 -15.95 6.38 2.50
C ASN A 186 -15.47 4.95 2.15
N GLN A 187 -14.26 4.82 1.59
CA GLN A 187 -13.67 3.55 1.18
C GLN A 187 -12.94 2.83 2.33
N ASP A 188 -13.06 3.33 3.56
CA ASP A 188 -12.15 2.93 4.66
C ASP A 188 -12.86 2.75 6.01
N ILE A 189 -14.12 2.28 5.99
CA ILE A 189 -14.79 1.81 7.21
C ILE A 189 -14.48 0.32 7.36
N LEU A 190 -13.34 0.00 7.96
CA LEU A 190 -13.09 -1.32 8.51
C LEU A 190 -12.64 -1.18 9.96
N LEU A 191 -13.37 -1.88 10.85
CA LEU A 191 -13.20 -1.94 12.30
C LEU A 191 -13.95 -0.87 13.12
N GLN A 192 -15.28 -0.80 12.94
CA GLN A 192 -16.17 -0.32 14.00
C GLN A 192 -16.82 -1.52 14.70
N GLY A 193 -16.03 -2.23 15.50
CA GLY A 193 -16.55 -3.14 16.51
C GLY A 193 -16.73 -2.39 17.81
N GLY A 194 -17.89 -1.75 18.03
CA GLY A 194 -18.16 -1.12 19.32
C GLY A 194 -19.34 -0.15 19.35
N ALA A 195 -20.57 -0.66 19.18
CA ALA A 195 -21.74 -0.35 20.01
C ALA A 195 -22.97 -1.07 19.45
N ASP A 196 -23.49 -2.04 20.21
CA ASP A 196 -24.85 -2.56 20.20
C ASP A 196 -25.43 -3.06 18.86
N ARG A 197 -25.02 -4.26 18.40
CA ARG A 197 -25.92 -5.36 17.99
C ARG A 197 -25.21 -6.71 18.12
N GLY A 198 -25.60 -7.51 19.12
CA GLY A 198 -25.32 -8.95 19.19
C GLY A 198 -23.98 -9.33 19.84
N MET A 199 -24.04 -9.82 21.07
CA MET A 199 -22.95 -10.50 21.77
C MET A 199 -22.36 -11.64 20.92
N PHE A 200 -21.09 -11.49 20.51
CA PHE A 200 -20.23 -12.62 20.15
C PHE A 200 -18.96 -12.54 20.98
N SER A 201 -18.84 -13.40 22.00
CA SER A 201 -17.60 -13.64 22.75
C SER A 201 -16.89 -14.84 22.10
N ARG A 202 -15.57 -14.72 21.89
CA ARG A 202 -14.76 -15.67 21.12
C ARG A 202 -14.27 -16.88 21.93
N GLU A 203 -14.68 -17.04 23.19
CA GLU A 203 -14.17 -18.14 24.04
C GLU A 203 -15.08 -19.37 24.21
N HIS A 204 -16.31 -19.38 23.68
CA HIS A 204 -17.20 -20.55 23.85
C HIS A 204 -17.92 -20.91 22.55
N ASN A 205 -17.52 -22.02 21.94
CA ASN A 205 -18.10 -22.57 20.71
C ASN A 205 -19.47 -23.21 20.97
N LEU A 206 -20.48 -22.41 21.35
CA LEU A 206 -21.85 -22.84 21.61
C LEU A 206 -22.84 -22.06 20.73
N ILE A 207 -23.50 -22.76 19.81
CA ILE A 207 -24.64 -22.25 19.05
C ILE A 207 -25.87 -22.32 19.95
N ALA A 208 -26.34 -21.19 20.47
CA ALA A 208 -27.67 -21.10 21.08
C ALA A 208 -28.71 -20.85 19.98
N LEU A 209 -29.47 -21.89 19.62
CA LEU A 209 -30.71 -21.73 18.85
C LEU A 209 -31.73 -20.96 19.71
N LEU A 210 -32.03 -19.72 19.34
CA LEU A 210 -33.20 -19.01 19.84
C LEU A 210 -34.46 -19.74 19.35
N LYS A 211 -35.08 -20.52 20.25
CA LYS A 211 -36.50 -20.87 20.16
C LYS A 211 -37.28 -19.55 20.13
N ASN A 212 -38.02 -19.32 19.05
CA ASN A 212 -39.37 -18.73 18.99
C ASN A 212 -39.70 -18.43 17.51
N ALA A 213 -40.04 -19.46 16.75
CA ALA A 213 -40.88 -19.33 15.57
C ALA A 213 -42.23 -19.96 15.94
N ASP A 214 -43.13 -19.15 16.50
CA ASP A 214 -44.52 -19.51 16.65
C ASP A 214 -45.19 -19.32 15.28
N ALA A 215 -45.42 -20.43 14.59
CA ALA A 215 -46.29 -20.49 13.42
C ALA A 215 -47.59 -21.16 13.85
N SER A 216 -48.52 -20.37 14.35
CA SER A 216 -49.90 -20.78 14.59
C SER A 216 -50.75 -20.45 13.35
N ILE A 217 -51.20 -21.49 12.64
CA ILE A 217 -52.28 -21.45 11.64
C ILE A 217 -53.48 -22.18 12.26
N VAL A 218 -54.62 -21.47 12.41
CA VAL A 218 -56.03 -21.91 12.49
C VAL A 218 -56.86 -20.64 12.19
N ASP A 219 -57.86 -20.53 11.31
CA ASP A 219 -58.64 -21.44 10.45
C ASP A 219 -58.68 -20.90 9.01
#